data_AF-A0A1C5FHR6-F1
#
_entry.id   AF-A0A1C5FHR6-F1
#
_cell.length_a   1.000
_cell.length_b   1.000
_cell.length_c   1.000
_cell.angle_alpha   90.00
_cell.angle_beta   90.00
_cell.angle_gamma   90.00
#
_symmetry.space_group_name_H-M   'P 1'
#
loop_
_entity.id
_entity.type
_entity.pdbx_description
1 polymer ?
#
loop_
_entity_poly.entity_id
_entity_poly.type
_entity_poly.pdbx_seq_one_letter_code
_entity_poly.pdbx_strand_id
1 'polypeptide(L)'
;MEIRARGARWSYRTLVAAASAALLGVLLTPTGALGAQPAAGPGEPKVKESRPVYSYDDAIRESIWVDTGIDGDEDGRNDRVAVDVIRPSEPAERGRKVPVIMDASPYYSCCGRGNESQRKTYDADGRPVGFPLYYDNYFVPRGYAFVAVDLTGTSRSDGCVDVGGRSDIQSAKAVVDWLNGRARGYGSRTGTQR
;
A
#
# COMPACT_ATOMS: atom_id res chain seq x y z
N MET A 1 34.91 20.53 -65.05
CA MET A 1 36.12 19.84 -64.55
C MET A 1 35.65 18.78 -63.58
N GLU A 2 35.57 17.54 -64.06
CA GLU A 2 34.98 16.37 -63.39
C GLU A 2 35.91 15.86 -62.28
N ILE A 3 35.43 15.78 -61.03
CA ILE A 3 36.16 15.13 -59.94
C ILE A 3 35.58 13.73 -59.75
N ARG A 4 36.28 12.72 -60.29
CA ARG A 4 36.09 11.30 -59.99
C ARG A 4 36.47 11.02 -58.53
N ALA A 5 35.49 10.73 -57.67
CA ALA A 5 35.74 10.11 -56.38
C ALA A 5 36.02 8.61 -56.56
N ARG A 6 37.24 8.16 -56.22
CA ARG A 6 37.61 6.74 -56.21
C ARG A 6 37.06 6.11 -54.94
N GLY A 7 36.08 5.21 -55.09
CA GLY A 7 35.57 4.40 -53.98
C GLY A 7 36.60 3.37 -53.51
N ALA A 8 36.92 3.38 -52.22
CA ALA A 8 37.60 2.26 -51.57
C ALA A 8 36.54 1.20 -51.25
N ARG A 9 36.51 0.13 -52.05
CA ARG A 9 35.72 -1.08 -51.78
C ARG A 9 36.39 -1.84 -50.63
N TRP A 10 35.94 -1.59 -49.41
CA TRP A 10 36.32 -2.44 -48.30
C TRP A 10 35.51 -3.73 -48.40
N SER A 11 36.22 -4.86 -48.48
CA SER A 11 35.63 -6.19 -48.58
C SER A 11 34.86 -6.50 -47.29
N TYR A 12 33.60 -6.90 -47.42
CA TYR A 12 32.67 -7.20 -46.32
C TYR A 12 33.22 -8.20 -45.27
N ARG A 13 34.31 -8.91 -45.59
CA ARG A 13 35.01 -9.85 -44.70
C ARG A 13 35.83 -9.18 -43.59
N THR A 14 36.32 -7.94 -43.75
CA THR A 14 37.05 -7.25 -42.67
C THR A 14 36.11 -6.60 -41.64
N LEU A 15 34.86 -6.32 -42.00
CA LEU A 15 33.86 -5.80 -41.05
C LEU A 15 33.30 -6.88 -40.12
N VAL A 16 33.25 -8.15 -40.55
CA VAL A 16 32.74 -9.26 -39.71
C VAL A 16 33.76 -9.70 -38.64
N ALA A 17 35.07 -9.60 -38.92
CA ALA A 17 36.10 -9.94 -37.94
C ALA A 17 36.17 -8.94 -36.77
N ALA A 18 35.90 -7.66 -37.01
CA ALA A 18 35.87 -6.64 -35.95
C ALA A 18 34.61 -6.77 -35.05
N ALA A 19 33.48 -7.20 -35.61
CA ALA A 19 32.25 -7.41 -34.84
C ALA A 19 32.31 -8.63 -33.90
N SER A 20 33.11 -9.65 -34.24
CA SER A 20 33.18 -10.89 -33.46
C SER A 20 34.04 -10.78 -32.19
N ALA A 21 35.01 -9.86 -32.15
CA ALA A 21 35.82 -9.61 -30.96
C ALA A 21 35.13 -8.70 -29.92
N ALA A 22 34.14 -7.89 -30.35
CA ALA A 22 33.35 -7.07 -29.45
C ALA A 22 32.23 -7.85 -28.72
N LEU A 23 31.82 -8.99 -29.27
CA LEU A 23 30.72 -9.81 -28.72
C LEU A 23 31.15 -10.89 -27.71
N LEU A 24 32.45 -11.13 -27.52
CA LEU A 24 32.98 -12.04 -26.49
C LEU A 24 33.52 -11.31 -25.24
N GLY A 25 33.59 -9.99 -25.25
CA GLY A 25 34.00 -9.17 -24.10
C GLY A 25 32.85 -8.79 -23.15
N VAL A 26 31.59 -9.08 -23.48
CA VAL A 26 30.40 -8.68 -22.71
C VAL A 26 29.76 -9.89 -22.00
N LEU A 27 30.58 -10.82 -21.52
CA LEU A 27 30.13 -11.96 -20.70
C LEU A 27 30.79 -12.04 -19.31
N LEU A 28 31.58 -11.03 -18.95
CA LEU A 28 31.94 -10.79 -17.55
C LEU A 28 30.86 -9.90 -16.93
N THR A 29 29.71 -10.51 -16.62
CA THR A 29 28.80 -9.91 -15.66
C THR A 29 29.54 -9.82 -14.32
N PRO A 30 29.56 -8.68 -13.62
CA PRO A 30 29.98 -8.66 -12.24
C PRO A 30 28.94 -9.44 -11.43
N THR A 31 29.17 -10.74 -11.26
CA THR A 31 28.52 -11.54 -10.23
C THR A 31 29.02 -11.03 -8.88
N GLY A 32 28.30 -10.06 -8.31
CA GLY A 32 28.57 -9.62 -6.94
C GLY A 32 28.49 -8.11 -6.76
N ALA A 33 27.27 -7.58 -6.76
CA ALA A 33 26.91 -6.49 -5.87
C ALA A 33 25.38 -6.50 -5.71
N LEU A 34 24.85 -7.53 -5.03
CA LEU A 34 23.76 -7.21 -4.10
C LEU A 34 24.33 -6.12 -3.21
N GLY A 35 23.69 -4.96 -3.16
CA GLY A 35 24.13 -3.84 -2.32
C GLY A 35 24.33 -4.33 -0.90
N ALA A 36 25.59 -4.62 -0.53
CA ALA A 36 25.98 -4.72 0.84
C ALA A 36 25.81 -3.32 1.41
N GLN A 37 24.81 -3.13 2.27
CA GLN A 37 24.80 -1.98 3.15
C GLN A 37 26.18 -1.90 3.80
N PRO A 38 26.85 -0.72 3.80
CA PRO A 38 28.12 -0.59 4.49
C PRO A 38 27.94 -1.18 5.88
N ALA A 39 28.76 -2.17 6.21
CA ALA A 39 28.75 -2.74 7.55
C ALA A 39 28.96 -1.58 8.51
N ALA A 40 27.94 -1.32 9.33
CA ALA A 40 27.96 -0.29 10.35
C ALA A 40 29.32 -0.36 11.06
N GLY A 41 30.04 0.76 11.08
CA GLY A 41 31.38 0.81 11.66
C GLY A 41 31.35 0.32 13.12
N PRO A 42 32.46 -0.21 13.67
CA PRO A 42 32.48 -0.62 15.07
C PRO A 42 32.11 0.58 15.96
N GLY A 43 30.90 0.58 16.52
CA GLY A 43 30.40 1.66 17.38
C GLY A 43 29.12 2.38 16.91
N GLU A 44 28.61 2.13 15.69
CA GLU A 44 27.30 2.66 15.30
C GLU A 44 26.16 1.96 16.06
N PRO A 45 25.21 2.69 16.67
CA PRO A 45 24.05 2.08 17.31
C PRO A 45 23.27 1.27 16.28
N LYS A 46 23.13 -0.05 16.50
CA LYS A 46 22.22 -0.86 15.69
C LYS A 46 20.81 -0.29 15.83
N VAL A 47 20.27 0.25 14.75
CA VAL A 47 18.88 0.71 14.70
C VAL A 47 17.99 -0.47 15.08
N LYS A 48 17.14 -0.28 16.10
CA LYS A 48 16.15 -1.29 16.50
C LYS A 48 14.97 -1.18 15.54
N GLU A 49 14.84 -2.16 14.67
CA GLU A 49 13.77 -2.24 13.68
C GLU A 49 12.90 -3.49 13.90
N SER A 50 11.64 -3.40 13.50
CA SER A 50 10.76 -4.57 13.45
C SER A 50 11.16 -5.53 12.32
N ARG A 51 11.08 -6.84 12.58
CA ARG A 51 11.40 -7.89 11.62
C ARG A 51 10.12 -8.57 11.12
N PRO A 52 10.07 -9.02 9.85
CA PRO A 52 8.91 -9.71 9.30
C PRO A 52 8.83 -11.14 9.83
N VAL A 53 8.20 -11.33 10.99
CA VAL A 53 8.13 -12.61 11.71
C VAL A 53 6.72 -13.20 11.76
N TYR A 54 5.72 -12.48 11.25
CA TYR A 54 4.33 -12.90 11.17
C TYR A 54 3.91 -13.22 9.72
N SER A 55 2.98 -14.15 9.56
CA SER A 55 2.43 -14.57 8.28
C SER A 55 1.54 -13.48 7.67
N TYR A 56 1.81 -13.12 6.41
CA TYR A 56 0.93 -12.23 5.65
C TYR A 56 -0.26 -12.98 5.04
N ASP A 57 -0.05 -14.24 4.64
CA ASP A 57 -1.08 -15.07 4.02
C ASP A 57 -2.21 -15.34 5.02
N ASP A 58 -1.83 -15.68 6.26
CA ASP A 58 -2.77 -15.97 7.36
C ASP A 58 -3.28 -14.71 8.08
N ALA A 59 -3.01 -13.51 7.54
CA ALA A 59 -3.45 -12.26 8.14
C ALA A 59 -4.99 -12.16 8.19
N ILE A 60 -5.49 -11.63 9.30
CA ILE A 60 -6.92 -11.38 9.48
C ILE A 60 -7.29 -10.15 8.67
N ARG A 61 -8.36 -10.25 7.87
CA ARG A 61 -8.89 -9.20 7.00
C ARG A 61 -10.38 -8.97 7.29
N GLU A 62 -10.76 -7.76 7.65
CA GLU A 62 -12.12 -7.43 8.07
C GLU A 62 -12.53 -6.00 7.66
N SER A 63 -13.82 -5.79 7.40
CA SER A 63 -14.40 -4.46 7.18
C SER A 63 -15.27 -4.07 8.37
N ILE A 64 -15.10 -2.84 8.87
CA ILE A 64 -15.87 -2.26 9.98
C ILE A 64 -16.46 -0.93 9.52
N TRP A 65 -17.67 -0.60 9.95
CA TRP A 65 -18.27 0.72 9.73
C TRP A 65 -18.25 1.51 11.04
N VAL A 66 -17.50 2.61 11.08
CA VAL A 66 -17.30 3.41 12.29
C VAL A 66 -18.23 4.61 12.28
N ASP A 67 -18.97 4.80 13.37
CA ASP A 67 -19.86 5.95 13.62
C ASP A 67 -19.06 7.25 13.71
N THR A 68 -19.35 8.21 12.84
CA THR A 68 -18.67 9.50 12.81
C THR A 68 -19.24 10.51 13.82
N GLY A 69 -20.45 10.26 14.33
CA GLY A 69 -21.17 11.20 15.19
C GLY A 69 -21.74 12.43 14.50
N ILE A 70 -21.72 12.48 13.16
CA ILE A 70 -22.30 13.56 12.35
C ILE A 70 -23.26 12.96 11.32
N ASP A 71 -24.26 13.75 10.93
CA ASP A 71 -25.20 13.46 9.85
C ASP A 71 -24.90 14.48 8.73
N GLY A 72 -24.01 14.11 7.81
CA GLY A 72 -23.46 15.01 6.80
C GLY A 72 -24.27 15.07 5.51
N ASP A 73 -25.17 14.11 5.28
CA ASP A 73 -26.12 14.11 4.17
C ASP A 73 -27.57 14.44 4.59
N GLU A 74 -27.78 14.74 5.88
CA GLU A 74 -29.05 15.17 6.47
C GLU A 74 -30.18 14.13 6.33
N ASP A 75 -29.84 12.84 6.34
CA ASP A 75 -30.79 11.72 6.22
C ASP A 75 -31.45 11.32 7.57
N GLY A 76 -31.03 11.97 8.66
CA GLY A 76 -31.51 11.73 10.02
C GLY A 76 -30.75 10.64 10.77
N ARG A 77 -29.62 10.15 10.24
CA ARG A 77 -28.75 9.15 10.86
C ARG A 77 -27.30 9.62 10.85
N ASN A 78 -26.52 9.14 11.81
CA ASN A 78 -25.09 9.40 11.78
C ASN A 78 -24.43 8.65 10.63
N ASP A 79 -23.59 9.35 9.88
CA ASP A 79 -22.73 8.79 8.86
C ASP A 79 -21.77 7.76 9.46
N ARG A 80 -21.54 6.69 8.70
CA ARG A 80 -20.51 5.71 9.01
C ARG A 80 -19.45 5.67 7.94
N VAL A 81 -18.19 5.61 8.37
CA VAL A 81 -17.05 5.42 7.48
C VAL A 81 -16.64 3.95 7.43
N ALA A 82 -16.41 3.44 6.22
CA ALA A 82 -15.92 2.09 6.01
C ALA A 82 -14.41 2.01 6.27
N VAL A 83 -14.02 1.02 7.07
CA VAL A 83 -12.68 0.81 7.57
C VAL A 83 -12.27 -0.62 7.25
N ASP A 84 -11.35 -0.80 6.32
CA ASP A 84 -10.76 -2.11 6.05
C ASP A 84 -9.50 -2.30 6.88
N VAL A 85 -9.47 -3.39 7.63
CA VAL A 85 -8.40 -3.73 8.57
C VAL A 85 -7.70 -4.98 8.09
N ILE A 86 -6.38 -4.95 8.09
CA ILE A 86 -5.54 -6.15 7.97
C ILE A 86 -4.53 -6.17 9.12
N ARG A 87 -4.42 -7.31 9.82
CA ARG A 87 -3.57 -7.44 11.01
C ARG A 87 -3.03 -8.86 11.18
N PRO A 88 -1.86 -9.03 11.84
CA PRO A 88 -1.26 -10.35 12.03
C PRO A 88 -2.14 -11.21 12.95
N SER A 89 -2.33 -12.47 12.58
CA SER A 89 -3.17 -13.42 13.30
C SER A 89 -2.52 -13.90 14.61
N GLU A 90 -1.21 -14.10 14.61
CA GLU A 90 -0.51 -14.74 15.73
C GLU A 90 -0.51 -13.89 17.01
N PRO A 91 -0.33 -12.55 16.97
CA PRO A 91 -0.57 -11.71 18.15
C PRO A 91 -2.03 -11.72 18.59
N ALA A 92 -2.97 -11.76 17.65
CA ALA A 92 -4.41 -11.73 17.94
C ALA A 92 -4.89 -12.98 18.66
N GLU A 93 -4.43 -14.17 18.26
CA GLU A 93 -4.70 -15.45 18.94
C GLU A 93 -4.25 -15.44 20.40
N ARG A 94 -3.20 -14.66 20.71
CA ARG A 94 -2.68 -14.48 22.08
C ARG A 94 -3.29 -13.29 22.81
N GLY A 95 -4.31 -12.64 22.24
CA GLY A 95 -4.92 -11.44 22.81
C GLY A 95 -3.97 -10.23 22.92
N ARG A 96 -2.87 -10.20 22.16
CA ARG A 96 -1.89 -9.11 22.18
C ARG A 96 -2.30 -8.01 21.22
N LYS A 97 -2.35 -6.77 21.74
CA LYS A 97 -2.54 -5.58 20.90
C LYS A 97 -1.30 -5.31 20.04
N VAL A 98 -1.54 -4.78 18.85
CA VAL A 98 -0.51 -4.31 17.91
C VAL A 98 -0.73 -2.82 17.60
N PRO A 99 0.33 -2.06 17.31
CA PRO A 99 0.21 -0.70 16.77
C PRO A 99 -0.49 -0.69 15.40
N VAL A 100 -1.05 0.45 15.03
CA VAL A 100 -1.78 0.66 13.78
C VAL A 100 -1.05 1.67 12.90
N ILE A 101 -0.93 1.35 11.61
CA ILE A 101 -0.66 2.31 10.53
C ILE A 101 -2.01 2.59 9.85
N MET A 102 -2.45 3.84 9.85
CA MET A 102 -3.73 4.24 9.27
C MET A 102 -3.49 5.12 8.04
N ASP A 103 -4.16 4.81 6.94
CA ASP A 103 -4.26 5.67 5.76
C ASP A 103 -5.74 5.99 5.53
N ALA A 104 -6.08 7.28 5.65
CA ALA A 104 -7.44 7.76 5.46
C ALA A 104 -7.52 8.48 4.12
N SER A 105 -8.30 7.95 3.19
CA SER A 105 -8.26 8.38 1.80
C SER A 105 -9.66 8.47 1.19
N PRO A 106 -9.99 9.58 0.52
CA PRO A 106 -11.20 9.67 -0.29
C PRO A 106 -11.05 8.97 -1.66
N TYR A 107 -9.88 8.40 -1.96
CA TYR A 107 -9.51 8.01 -3.33
C TYR A 107 -9.55 6.52 -3.61
N TYR A 108 -9.88 5.67 -2.63
CA TYR A 108 -9.75 4.22 -2.75
C TYR A 108 -10.61 3.56 -3.84
N SER A 109 -11.68 4.21 -4.31
CA SER A 109 -12.59 3.67 -5.33
C SER A 109 -12.50 4.36 -6.70
N CYS A 110 -12.29 5.68 -6.78
CA CYS A 110 -12.25 6.42 -8.06
C CYS A 110 -10.88 6.41 -8.73
N CYS A 111 -9.85 6.67 -7.95
CA CYS A 111 -8.61 7.25 -8.44
C CYS A 111 -7.42 6.37 -8.05
N GLY A 112 -7.58 5.63 -6.96
CA GLY A 112 -6.58 4.74 -6.40
C GLY A 112 -5.44 5.47 -5.73
N ARG A 113 -4.40 4.72 -5.39
CA ARG A 113 -3.19 5.19 -4.72
C ARG A 113 -1.95 4.83 -5.54
N GLY A 114 -0.94 5.70 -5.48
CA GLY A 114 0.33 5.49 -6.18
C GLY A 114 0.25 5.76 -7.67
N ASN A 115 1.36 5.49 -8.36
CA ASN A 115 1.49 5.69 -9.80
C ASN A 115 0.64 4.70 -10.61
N GLU A 116 0.30 3.57 -9.99
CA GLU A 116 -0.46 2.48 -10.57
C GLU A 116 -1.97 2.60 -10.28
N SER A 117 -2.41 3.68 -9.62
CA SER A 117 -3.83 3.90 -9.27
C SER A 117 -4.49 2.69 -8.61
N GLN A 118 -3.77 2.03 -7.69
CA GLN A 118 -4.25 0.83 -7.02
C GLN A 118 -5.46 1.15 -6.14
N ARG A 119 -6.50 0.32 -6.26
CA ARG A 119 -7.77 0.46 -5.52
C ARG A 119 -7.92 -0.69 -4.53
N LYS A 120 -8.78 -0.48 -3.53
CA LYS A 120 -9.20 -1.60 -2.67
C LYS A 120 -10.02 -2.60 -3.48
N THR A 121 -9.85 -3.88 -3.19
CA THR A 121 -10.63 -4.95 -3.83
C THR A 121 -11.23 -5.87 -2.78
N TYR A 122 -12.36 -6.49 -3.15
CA TYR A 122 -13.15 -7.32 -2.25
C TYR A 122 -13.51 -8.64 -2.91
N ASP A 123 -13.68 -9.68 -2.10
CA ASP A 123 -14.25 -10.96 -2.55
C ASP A 123 -15.77 -10.86 -2.78
N ALA A 124 -16.40 -11.97 -3.18
CA ALA A 124 -17.84 -12.05 -3.43
C ALA A 124 -18.71 -11.74 -2.20
N ASP A 125 -18.17 -11.94 -0.99
CA ASP A 125 -18.85 -11.66 0.28
C ASP A 125 -18.56 -10.23 0.79
N GLY A 126 -17.77 -9.45 0.04
CA GLY A 126 -17.41 -8.07 0.39
C GLY A 126 -16.29 -7.97 1.42
N ARG A 127 -15.51 -9.04 1.65
CA ARG A 127 -14.31 -9.00 2.51
C ARG A 127 -13.13 -8.40 1.76
N PRO A 128 -12.29 -7.58 2.41
CA PRO A 128 -11.17 -6.94 1.73
C PRO A 128 -10.09 -7.97 1.40
N VAL A 129 -9.68 -8.02 0.13
CA VAL A 129 -8.62 -8.93 -0.35
C VAL A 129 -7.44 -8.20 -0.99
N GLY A 130 -7.60 -6.92 -1.34
CA GLY A 130 -6.53 -6.08 -1.86
C GLY A 130 -6.49 -4.73 -1.17
N PHE A 131 -5.31 -4.37 -0.67
CA PHE A 131 -5.00 -3.07 -0.09
C PHE A 131 -4.00 -2.34 -1.01
N PRO A 132 -4.21 -1.06 -1.32
CA PRO A 132 -3.29 -0.32 -2.17
C PRO A 132 -1.91 -0.08 -1.55
N LEU A 133 -0.93 0.06 -2.44
CA LEU A 133 0.48 0.27 -2.16
C LEU A 133 1.11 -0.96 -1.47
N TYR A 134 2.00 -0.73 -0.51
CA TYR A 134 2.80 -1.77 0.15
C TYR A 134 2.64 -1.77 1.67
N TYR A 135 1.72 -0.95 2.21
CA TYR A 135 1.63 -0.75 3.65
C TYR A 135 1.28 -2.05 4.37
N ASP A 136 0.31 -2.79 3.86
CA ASP A 136 -0.12 -4.05 4.44
C ASP A 136 0.97 -5.13 4.36
N ASN A 137 1.54 -5.38 3.17
CA ASN A 137 2.54 -6.45 2.99
C ASN A 137 3.89 -6.13 3.64
N TYR A 138 4.19 -4.86 3.93
CA TYR A 138 5.37 -4.47 4.68
C TYR A 138 5.13 -4.49 6.19
N PHE A 139 4.07 -3.85 6.68
CA PHE A 139 3.88 -3.62 8.11
C PHE A 139 3.21 -4.79 8.85
N VAL A 140 2.34 -5.57 8.19
CA VAL A 140 1.64 -6.70 8.84
C VAL A 140 2.61 -7.80 9.29
N PRO A 141 3.53 -8.30 8.45
CA PRO A 141 4.55 -9.26 8.89
C PRO A 141 5.42 -8.74 10.04
N ARG A 142 5.54 -7.41 10.17
CA ARG A 142 6.36 -6.71 11.16
C ARG A 142 5.63 -6.39 12.47
N GLY A 143 4.38 -6.83 12.61
CA GLY A 143 3.64 -6.74 13.87
C GLY A 143 2.81 -5.47 14.02
N TYR A 144 2.38 -4.87 12.92
CA TYR A 144 1.47 -3.72 12.89
C TYR A 144 0.18 -4.13 12.19
N ALA A 145 -0.95 -3.52 12.55
CA ALA A 145 -2.14 -3.55 11.71
C ALA A 145 -2.07 -2.41 10.67
N PHE A 146 -2.62 -2.63 9.49
CA PHE A 146 -2.91 -1.57 8.52
C PHE A 146 -4.42 -1.33 8.47
N VAL A 147 -4.80 -0.05 8.47
CA VAL A 147 -6.19 0.40 8.51
C VAL A 147 -6.41 1.40 7.38
N ALA A 148 -7.22 1.00 6.39
CA ALA A 148 -7.56 1.80 5.23
C ALA A 148 -8.97 2.36 5.36
N VAL A 149 -9.08 3.68 5.55
CA VAL A 149 -10.35 4.36 5.81
C VAL A 149 -10.87 5.02 4.54
N ASP A 150 -12.10 4.69 4.16
CA ASP A 150 -12.87 5.45 3.17
C ASP A 150 -13.48 6.67 3.86
N LEU A 151 -13.07 7.88 3.50
CA LEU A 151 -13.66 9.09 4.08
C LEU A 151 -15.17 9.19 3.75
N THR A 152 -15.91 9.94 4.55
CA THR A 152 -17.34 10.23 4.34
C THR A 152 -17.60 10.66 2.89
N GLY A 153 -18.71 10.17 2.32
CA GLY A 153 -19.12 10.41 0.94
C GLY A 153 -18.31 9.68 -0.13
N THR A 154 -17.43 8.75 0.26
CA THR A 154 -16.62 7.98 -0.69
C THR A 154 -16.79 6.48 -0.53
N SER A 155 -16.62 5.74 -1.63
CA SER A 155 -16.54 4.28 -1.64
C SER A 155 -17.71 3.61 -0.90
N ARG A 156 -17.47 2.96 0.25
CA ARG A 156 -18.46 2.20 1.03
C ARG A 156 -18.98 2.97 2.25
N SER A 157 -18.61 4.24 2.39
CA SER A 157 -19.02 5.15 3.48
C SER A 157 -20.32 5.88 3.16
N ASP A 158 -21.02 6.32 4.21
CA ASP A 158 -22.19 7.22 4.14
C ASP A 158 -21.77 8.69 4.00
N GLY A 159 -22.74 9.59 3.91
CA GLY A 159 -22.57 11.04 3.97
C GLY A 159 -22.10 11.71 2.68
N CYS A 160 -21.72 12.99 2.81
CA CYS A 160 -21.20 13.82 1.73
C CYS A 160 -19.77 14.32 2.03
N VAL A 161 -18.94 14.35 0.98
CA VAL A 161 -17.57 14.92 1.04
C VAL A 161 -17.68 16.44 1.19
N ASP A 162 -16.95 17.02 2.13
CA ASP A 162 -16.88 18.48 2.32
C ASP A 162 -15.48 19.08 2.07
N VAL A 163 -14.60 18.28 1.45
CA VAL A 163 -13.27 18.65 0.92
C VAL A 163 -12.39 19.35 1.96
N GLY A 164 -11.85 18.53 2.86
CA GLY A 164 -11.02 19.00 3.98
C GLY A 164 -11.81 19.71 5.08
N GLY A 165 -13.14 19.67 5.00
CA GLY A 165 -14.04 20.25 5.99
C GLY A 165 -14.21 19.35 7.23
N ARG A 166 -15.28 19.62 7.96
CA ARG A 166 -15.57 18.94 9.23
C ARG A 166 -15.84 17.46 9.01
N SER A 167 -16.55 17.09 7.96
CA SER A 167 -16.92 15.71 7.64
C SER A 167 -15.69 14.84 7.36
N ASP A 168 -14.80 15.34 6.51
CA ASP A 168 -13.53 14.67 6.19
C ASP A 168 -12.63 14.51 7.43
N ILE A 169 -12.54 15.54 8.29
CA ILE A 169 -11.75 15.48 9.52
C ILE A 169 -12.37 14.50 10.53
N GLN A 170 -13.69 14.52 10.70
CA GLN A 170 -14.37 13.62 11.64
C GLN A 170 -14.27 12.17 11.20
N SER A 171 -14.27 11.88 9.90
CA SER A 171 -14.03 10.53 9.36
C SER A 171 -12.77 9.90 9.96
N ALA A 172 -11.62 10.55 9.80
CA ALA A 172 -10.35 10.02 10.29
C ALA A 172 -10.29 9.99 11.84
N LYS A 173 -10.77 11.06 12.49
CA LYS A 173 -10.77 11.16 13.95
C LYS A 173 -11.64 10.07 14.60
N ALA A 174 -12.82 9.80 14.07
CA ALA A 174 -13.74 8.79 14.59
C ALA A 174 -13.10 7.39 14.57
N VAL A 175 -12.33 7.06 13.53
CA VAL A 175 -11.59 5.79 13.46
C VAL A 175 -10.50 5.72 14.54
N VAL A 176 -9.75 6.82 14.77
CA VAL A 176 -8.79 6.89 15.88
C VAL A 176 -9.48 6.70 17.23
N ASP A 177 -10.65 7.31 17.43
CA ASP A 177 -11.43 7.13 18.65
C ASP A 177 -11.94 5.69 18.79
N TRP A 178 -12.41 5.07 17.72
CA TRP A 178 -12.84 3.67 17.71
C TRP A 178 -11.70 2.70 18.05
N LEU A 179 -10.51 2.89 17.45
CA LEU A 179 -9.31 2.10 17.78
C LEU A 179 -8.90 2.21 19.25
N ASN A 180 -9.31 3.29 19.93
CA ASN A 180 -9.09 3.51 21.35
C ASN A 180 -10.31 3.21 22.23
N GLY A 181 -11.37 2.61 21.69
CA GLY A 181 -12.58 2.25 22.44
C GLY A 181 -13.46 3.44 22.83
N ARG A 182 -13.34 4.58 22.15
CA ARG A 182 -14.11 5.83 22.38
C ARG A 182 -15.21 6.08 21.35
N ALA A 183 -15.26 5.31 20.27
CA ALA A 183 -16.33 5.37 19.26
C ALA A 183 -16.86 3.98 18.94
N ARG A 184 -18.02 3.91 18.26
CA ARG A 184 -18.70 2.66 17.92
C ARG A 184 -18.29 2.20 16.52
N GLY A 185 -18.04 0.90 16.38
CA GLY A 185 -17.95 0.21 15.10
C GLY A 185 -19.15 -0.71 14.93
N TYR A 186 -19.47 -1.04 13.67
CA TYR A 186 -20.53 -1.94 13.28
C TYR A 186 -20.04 -2.92 12.22
N GLY A 187 -20.57 -4.15 12.22
CA GLY A 187 -20.22 -5.18 11.24
C GLY A 187 -20.79 -4.95 9.84
N SER A 188 -21.64 -3.94 9.66
CA SER A 188 -22.19 -3.56 8.35
C SER A 188 -22.57 -2.08 8.30
N ARG A 189 -22.72 -1.56 7.07
CA ARG A 189 -23.12 -0.18 6.81
C ARG A 189 -24.43 0.20 7.50
N THR A 190 -25.48 -0.61 7.39
CA THR A 190 -26.82 -0.28 7.91
C THR A 190 -27.27 -1.12 9.11
N GLY A 191 -26.50 -2.13 9.52
CA GLY A 191 -26.87 -3.02 10.62
C GLY A 191 -26.65 -2.42 12.01
N THR A 192 -27.16 -3.12 13.02
CA THR A 192 -27.05 -2.75 14.44
C THR A 192 -26.04 -3.58 15.21
N GLN A 193 -25.52 -4.66 14.61
CA GLN A 193 -24.50 -5.50 15.22
C GLN A 193 -23.19 -4.73 15.33
N ARG A 194 -22.67 -4.64 16.56
CA ARG A 194 -21.38 -4.04 16.89
C ARG A 194 -20.25 -5.02 16.63
#